data_AF-A0A952KE26-F1
#
_entry.id   AF-A0A952KE26-F1
#
_cell.length_a   1.000
_cell.length_b   1.000
_cell.length_c   1.000
_cell.angle_alpha   90.00
_cell.angle_beta   90.00
_cell.angle_gamma   90.00
#
_symmetry.space_group_name_H-M   'P 1'
#
loop_
_entity.id
_entity.type
_entity.pdbx_description
1 polymer ?
#
loop_
_entity_poly.entity_id
_entity_poly.type
_entity_poly.pdbx_seq_one_letter_code
_entity_poly.pdbx_strand_id
1 'polypeptide(L)'
;MADKLPTEYSEGSIRVLKGLEPVKQRPGMYTRTDNPLHIIQEVLDNSADEALAGYGKKIKVTLHTDGSVSVDDDGRGVPFGLHPEEKVPVIEIVYTRLHAGGKFDKGKGGAYSFSGGLHGVGVSVTNALSKRLEVTS
;
A
#
# COMPACT_ATOMS: atom_id res chain seq x y z
N MET A 1 -17.56 8.72 44.84
CA MET A 1 -16.76 8.47 43.63
C MET A 1 -16.84 6.99 43.36
N ALA A 2 -17.32 6.55 42.20
CA ALA A 2 -17.41 5.13 41.90
C ALA A 2 -16.01 4.62 41.53
N ASP A 3 -15.45 3.73 42.34
CA ASP A 3 -14.22 3.01 42.02
C ASP A 3 -14.43 2.23 40.71
N LYS A 4 -13.61 2.53 39.70
CA LYS A 4 -13.51 1.69 38.51
C LYS A 4 -12.90 0.36 38.95
N LEU A 5 -13.69 -0.71 38.87
CA LEU A 5 -13.18 -2.08 39.04
C LEU A 5 -11.96 -2.27 38.13
N PRO A 6 -10.88 -2.89 38.62
CA PRO A 6 -9.69 -3.13 37.81
C PRO A 6 -10.09 -3.96 36.59
N THR A 7 -9.77 -3.46 35.40
CA THR A 7 -9.89 -4.26 34.17
C THR A 7 -8.99 -5.47 34.31
N GLU A 8 -9.60 -6.65 34.45
CA GLU A 8 -8.90 -7.92 34.56
C GLU A 8 -8.07 -8.14 33.28
N TYR A 9 -6.76 -8.21 33.42
CA TYR A 9 -5.86 -8.50 32.32
C TYR A 9 -5.75 -10.02 32.15
N SER A 10 -6.37 -10.55 31.09
CA SER A 10 -6.38 -11.98 30.75
C SER A 10 -5.90 -12.21 29.32
N GLU A 11 -5.88 -13.47 28.89
CA GLU A 11 -5.59 -13.87 27.50
C GLU A 11 -6.49 -13.13 26.50
N GLY A 12 -7.74 -12.83 26.89
CA GLY A 12 -8.70 -12.08 26.07
C GLY A 12 -8.33 -10.60 25.87
N SER A 13 -7.40 -10.05 26.65
CA SER A 13 -6.92 -8.68 26.48
C SER A 13 -5.97 -8.52 25.29
N ILE A 14 -5.48 -9.64 24.73
CA ILE A 14 -4.59 -9.62 23.56
C ILE A 14 -5.41 -9.61 22.28
N ARG A 15 -5.30 -8.52 21.51
CA ARG A 15 -5.94 -8.39 20.20
C ARG A 15 -4.91 -8.49 19.08
N VAL A 16 -5.21 -9.35 18.10
CA VAL A 16 -4.45 -9.43 16.84
C VAL A 16 -5.18 -8.61 15.78
N LEU A 17 -4.52 -7.57 15.29
CA LEU A 17 -5.03 -6.75 14.18
C LEU A 17 -4.74 -7.48 12.85
N LYS A 18 -5.75 -7.63 11.99
CA LYS A 18 -5.64 -8.35 10.71
C LYS A 18 -5.74 -7.42 9.51
N GLY A 19 -5.17 -7.85 8.38
CA GLY A 19 -5.21 -7.10 7.12
C GLY A 19 -4.68 -5.68 7.29
N LEU A 20 -5.52 -4.69 7.00
CA LEU A 20 -5.19 -3.26 7.08
C LEU A 20 -5.58 -2.60 8.43
N GLU A 21 -6.12 -3.35 9.39
CA GLU A 21 -6.44 -2.82 10.72
C GLU A 21 -5.26 -2.14 11.42
N PRO A 22 -4.01 -2.67 11.39
CA PRO A 22 -2.86 -2.01 12.02
C PRO A 22 -2.63 -0.58 11.49
N VAL A 23 -2.75 -0.40 10.18
CA VAL A 23 -2.56 0.91 9.53
C VAL A 23 -3.63 1.90 9.97
N LYS A 24 -4.90 1.47 9.97
CA LYS A 24 -6.02 2.33 10.41
C LYS A 24 -5.92 2.70 11.90
N GLN A 25 -5.45 1.76 12.72
CA GLN A 25 -5.35 1.94 14.17
C GLN A 25 -4.13 2.80 14.57
N ARG A 26 -3.05 2.76 13.79
CA ARG A 26 -1.76 3.43 14.06
C ARG A 26 -1.15 4.04 12.78
N PRO A 27 -1.81 5.00 12.11
CA PRO A 27 -1.35 5.52 10.82
C PRO A 27 0.04 6.16 10.88
N GLY A 28 0.40 6.80 12.01
CA GLY A 28 1.71 7.45 12.19
C GLY A 28 2.91 6.50 12.15
N MET A 29 2.72 5.18 12.25
CA MET A 29 3.79 4.19 12.04
C MET A 29 4.08 3.93 10.55
N TYR A 30 3.14 4.25 9.67
CA TYR A 30 3.18 3.91 8.25
C TYR A 30 3.29 5.13 7.34
N THR A 31 2.82 6.29 7.80
CA THR A 31 2.80 7.51 6.99
C THR A 31 2.94 8.78 7.82
N ARG A 32 3.30 9.87 7.16
CA ARG A 32 3.15 11.23 7.70
C ARG A 32 1.65 11.56 7.78
N THR A 33 1.21 12.08 8.92
CA THR A 33 -0.23 12.23 9.25
C THR A 33 -0.70 13.68 9.26
N ASP A 34 0.18 14.63 8.96
CA ASP A 34 -0.12 16.05 8.84
C ASP A 34 -0.90 16.38 7.56
N ASN A 35 -0.69 15.61 6.49
CA ASN A 35 -1.38 15.78 5.21
C ASN A 35 -1.32 14.46 4.37
N PRO A 36 -2.10 14.33 3.27
CA PRO A 36 -2.14 13.09 2.48
C PRO A 36 -0.97 12.94 1.49
N LEU A 37 -0.01 13.87 1.44
CA LEU A 37 1.01 13.89 0.39
C LEU A 37 1.88 12.62 0.41
N HIS A 38 2.14 12.04 1.57
CA HIS A 38 2.97 10.84 1.65
C HIS A 38 2.26 9.60 1.07
N ILE A 39 0.96 9.42 1.30
CA ILE A 39 0.23 8.29 0.68
C ILE A 39 0.03 8.47 -0.84
N ILE A 40 0.06 9.71 -1.33
CA ILE A 40 0.10 10.01 -2.77
C ILE A 40 1.50 9.71 -3.32
N GLN A 41 2.56 10.08 -2.59
CA GLN A 41 3.94 9.80 -2.95
C GLN A 41 4.20 8.31 -3.10
N GLU A 42 3.64 7.46 -2.23
CA GLU A 42 3.76 6.00 -2.35
C GLU A 42 3.25 5.45 -3.70
N VAL A 43 2.24 6.09 -4.31
CA VAL A 43 1.76 5.72 -5.66
C VAL A 43 2.73 6.22 -6.73
N LEU A 44 3.19 7.47 -6.61
CA LEU A 44 4.17 8.06 -7.53
C LEU A 44 5.49 7.29 -7.56
N ASP A 45 5.99 6.86 -6.40
CA ASP A 45 7.22 6.11 -6.27
C ASP A 45 7.10 4.73 -6.95
N ASN A 46 5.90 4.12 -6.92
CA ASN A 46 5.67 2.89 -7.67
C ASN A 46 5.68 3.09 -9.19
N SER A 47 5.08 4.18 -9.68
CA SER A 47 5.17 4.56 -11.11
C SER A 47 6.61 4.91 -11.52
N ALA A 48 7.36 5.59 -10.65
CA ALA A 48 8.78 5.90 -10.88
C ALA A 48 9.64 4.64 -10.92
N ASP A 49 9.34 3.63 -10.10
CA ASP A 49 10.03 2.35 -10.11
C ASP A 49 9.84 1.58 -11.43
N GLU A 50 8.67 1.70 -12.08
CA GLU A 50 8.50 1.19 -13.46
C GLU A 50 9.45 1.90 -14.43
N ALA A 51 9.50 3.23 -14.39
CA ALA A 51 10.38 4.03 -15.24
C ALA A 51 11.86 3.70 -15.03
N LEU A 52 12.28 3.51 -13.76
CA LEU A 52 13.64 3.10 -13.40
C LEU A 52 13.97 1.68 -13.89
N ALA A 53 12.99 0.79 -13.97
CA ALA A 53 13.13 -0.53 -14.58
C ALA A 53 13.10 -0.49 -16.12
N GLY A 54 12.97 0.69 -16.73
CA GLY A 54 12.94 0.89 -18.18
C GLY A 54 11.56 0.74 -18.81
N TYR A 55 10.49 0.72 -18.00
CA TYR A 55 9.11 0.61 -18.45
C TYR A 55 8.36 1.93 -18.23
N GLY A 56 7.66 2.41 -19.24
CA GLY A 56 7.01 3.71 -19.18
C GLY A 56 7.99 4.89 -19.31
N LYS A 57 7.44 6.03 -19.72
CA LYS A 57 8.14 7.29 -19.95
C LYS A 57 7.38 8.48 -19.38
N LYS A 58 6.12 8.29 -18.96
CA LYS A 58 5.22 9.35 -18.54
C LYS A 58 4.51 8.95 -17.27
N ILE A 59 4.55 9.86 -16.30
CA ILE A 59 3.71 9.81 -15.11
C ILE A 59 2.88 11.09 -15.14
N LYS A 60 1.56 10.94 -15.12
CA LYS A 60 0.60 12.04 -15.07
C LYS A 60 -0.04 12.04 -13.70
N VAL A 61 -0.07 13.22 -13.07
CA VAL A 61 -0.73 13.44 -11.78
C VAL A 61 -1.84 14.44 -11.98
N THR A 62 -3.05 14.09 -11.52
CA THR A 62 -4.21 14.97 -11.61
C THR A 62 -4.81 15.18 -10.23
N LEU A 63 -4.89 16.43 -9.77
CA LEU A 63 -5.72 16.81 -8.63
C LEU A 63 -7.12 17.13 -9.15
N HIS A 64 -8.11 16.36 -8.71
CA HIS A 64 -9.50 16.51 -9.12
C HIS A 64 -10.21 17.56 -8.26
N THR A 65 -11.32 18.09 -8.76
CA THR A 65 -12.11 19.13 -8.07
C THR A 65 -12.79 18.63 -6.80
N ASP A 66 -12.97 17.32 -6.65
CA ASP A 66 -13.48 16.67 -5.44
C ASP A 66 -12.38 16.44 -4.37
N GLY A 67 -11.13 16.85 -4.68
CA GLY A 67 -9.97 16.67 -3.81
C GLY A 67 -9.31 15.29 -3.90
N SER A 68 -9.81 14.39 -4.76
CA SER A 68 -9.11 13.14 -5.06
C SER A 68 -7.91 13.37 -5.97
N VAL A 69 -6.97 12.42 -5.99
CA VAL A 69 -5.77 12.47 -6.85
C VAL A 69 -5.71 11.20 -7.67
N SER A 70 -5.49 11.34 -8.99
CA SER A 70 -5.12 10.20 -9.85
C SER A 70 -3.64 10.28 -10.22
N VAL A 71 -3.03 9.10 -10.30
CA VAL A 71 -1.68 8.88 -10.82
C VAL A 71 -1.80 7.88 -11.95
N ASP A 72 -1.43 8.29 -13.15
CA ASP A 72 -1.48 7.47 -14.36
C ASP A 72 -0.05 7.31 -14.89
N ASP A 73 0.37 6.08 -15.19
CA ASP A 73 1.65 5.80 -15.83
C ASP A 73 1.49 4.87 -17.04
N ASP A 74 2.50 4.83 -17.90
CA ASP A 74 2.61 3.94 -19.06
C ASP A 74 3.60 2.78 -18.82
N GLY A 75 3.73 2.34 -17.57
CA GLY A 75 4.49 1.16 -17.17
C GLY A 75 3.83 -0.16 -17.58
N ARG A 76 4.30 -1.28 -17.01
CA ARG A 76 3.75 -2.61 -17.31
C ARG A 76 2.37 -2.87 -16.71
N GLY A 77 2.00 -2.11 -15.68
CA GLY A 77 0.79 -2.32 -14.92
C GLY A 77 0.91 -3.37 -13.80
N VAL A 78 -0.04 -3.35 -12.87
CA VAL A 78 -0.14 -4.33 -11.78
C VAL A 78 -0.84 -5.58 -12.30
N PRO A 79 -0.31 -6.80 -12.08
CA PRO A 79 -0.96 -8.01 -12.57
C PRO A 79 -2.38 -8.23 -12.01
N PHE A 80 -3.32 -8.60 -12.88
CA PHE A 80 -4.71 -8.94 -12.49
C PHE A 80 -4.96 -10.44 -12.32
N GLY A 81 -4.06 -11.28 -12.83
CA GLY A 81 -4.19 -12.73 -12.74
C GLY A 81 -4.22 -13.24 -11.29
N LEU A 82 -4.66 -14.48 -11.11
CA LEU A 82 -4.64 -15.13 -9.80
C LEU A 82 -3.21 -15.39 -9.36
N HIS A 83 -2.91 -15.08 -8.10
CA HIS A 83 -1.63 -15.43 -7.49
C HIS A 83 -1.50 -16.97 -7.39
N PRO A 84 -0.33 -17.55 -7.73
CA PRO A 84 -0.16 -19.00 -7.85
C PRO A 84 -0.42 -19.75 -6.54
N GLU A 85 -0.10 -19.16 -5.39
CA GLU A 85 -0.29 -19.79 -4.06
C GLU A 85 -1.59 -19.34 -3.39
N GLU A 86 -1.77 -18.03 -3.21
CA GLU A 86 -2.93 -17.42 -2.55
C GLU A 86 -4.27 -17.58 -3.28
N LYS A 87 -4.29 -17.92 -4.58
CA LYS A 87 -5.49 -18.13 -5.40
C LYS A 87 -6.50 -16.97 -5.42
N VAL A 88 -6.05 -15.76 -5.13
CA VAL A 88 -6.83 -14.51 -5.27
C VAL A 88 -6.13 -13.58 -6.27
N PRO A 89 -6.83 -12.59 -6.86
CA PRO A 89 -6.23 -11.64 -7.79
C PRO A 89 -5.01 -10.94 -7.19
N VAL A 90 -3.91 -10.85 -7.94
CA VAL A 90 -2.67 -10.20 -7.47
C VAL A 90 -2.93 -8.73 -7.11
N ILE A 91 -3.76 -8.04 -7.89
CA ILE A 91 -4.18 -6.66 -7.56
C ILE A 91 -4.85 -6.57 -6.19
N GLU A 92 -5.66 -7.55 -5.78
CA GLU A 92 -6.26 -7.54 -4.45
C GLU A 92 -5.19 -7.68 -3.36
N ILE A 93 -4.24 -8.60 -3.54
CA ILE A 93 -3.13 -8.82 -2.61
C ILE A 93 -2.32 -7.53 -2.39
N VAL A 94 -1.89 -6.90 -3.49
CA VAL A 94 -1.04 -5.70 -3.46
C VAL A 94 -1.69 -4.55 -2.68
N TYR A 95 -3.00 -4.37 -2.82
CA TYR A 95 -3.72 -3.26 -2.18
C TYR A 95 -4.34 -3.59 -0.82
N THR A 96 -4.45 -4.86 -0.43
CA THR A 96 -5.13 -5.26 0.83
C THR A 96 -4.24 -5.95 1.86
N ARG A 97 -3.00 -6.32 1.49
CA ARG A 97 -2.07 -7.00 2.39
C ARG A 97 -0.82 -6.16 2.60
N LEU A 98 -0.36 -6.12 3.86
CA LEU A 98 0.95 -5.58 4.19
C LEU A 98 2.03 -6.60 3.83
N HIS A 99 3.20 -6.11 3.44
CA HIS A 99 4.35 -6.92 3.05
C HIS A 99 4.09 -7.84 1.86
N ALA A 100 3.36 -7.34 0.87
CA ALA A 100 3.13 -8.03 -0.40
C ALA A 100 3.61 -7.16 -1.57
N GLY A 101 4.42 -7.73 -2.46
CA GLY A 101 4.94 -7.02 -3.64
C GLY A 101 6.07 -7.75 -4.36
N GLY A 102 6.42 -7.29 -5.56
CA GLY A 102 7.47 -7.89 -6.40
C GLY A 102 8.88 -7.31 -6.19
N LYS A 103 9.08 -6.46 -5.16
CA LYS A 103 10.29 -5.66 -4.94
C LYS A 103 11.21 -6.22 -3.84
N PHE A 104 11.02 -7.47 -3.44
CA PHE A 104 11.82 -8.10 -2.38
C PHE A 104 13.16 -8.65 -2.89
N ASP A 105 13.19 -9.15 -4.12
CA ASP A 105 14.40 -9.69 -4.74
C ASP A 105 15.09 -8.66 -5.62
N LYS A 106 16.23 -8.12 -5.16
CA LYS A 106 17.06 -7.16 -5.92
C LYS A 106 18.16 -7.83 -6.77
N GLY A 107 18.16 -9.15 -6.85
CA GLY A 107 19.15 -9.96 -7.57
C GLY A 107 18.80 -10.21 -9.04
N LYS A 108 19.60 -11.05 -9.71
CA LYS A 108 19.31 -11.49 -11.09
C LYS A 108 18.06 -12.38 -11.10
N GLY A 109 16.95 -11.84 -11.61
CA GLY A 109 15.65 -12.51 -11.71
C GLY A 109 14.50 -11.80 -11.01
N GLY A 110 14.77 -10.73 -10.25
CA GLY A 110 13.74 -9.89 -9.65
C GLY A 110 12.99 -9.04 -10.66
N ALA A 111 11.76 -8.63 -10.34
CA ALA A 111 10.95 -7.78 -11.21
C ALA A 111 11.52 -6.35 -11.40
N TYR A 112 12.38 -5.92 -10.48
CA TYR A 112 13.04 -4.61 -10.46
C TYR A 112 14.52 -4.77 -10.05
N SER A 113 15.44 -4.50 -10.98
CA SER A 113 16.88 -4.49 -10.69
C SER A 113 17.28 -3.35 -9.72
N PHE A 114 16.53 -2.25 -9.75
CA PHE A 114 16.61 -1.15 -8.80
C PHE A 114 15.20 -0.58 -8.58
N SER A 115 14.87 -0.28 -7.33
CA SER A 115 13.61 0.35 -6.93
C SER A 115 13.77 1.10 -5.60
N GLY A 116 13.05 2.20 -5.46
CA GLY A 116 12.91 2.94 -4.21
C GLY A 116 12.01 2.19 -3.21
N GLY A 117 10.95 1.55 -3.69
CA GLY A 117 10.08 0.72 -2.86
C GLY A 117 10.69 -0.64 -2.50
N LEU A 118 10.61 -1.06 -1.24
CA LEU A 118 11.14 -2.36 -0.79
C LEU A 118 10.30 -3.09 0.28
N HIS A 119 9.34 -2.40 0.90
CA HIS A 119 8.64 -2.95 2.06
C HIS A 119 7.37 -3.74 1.72
N GLY A 120 6.79 -3.52 0.53
CA GLY A 120 5.50 -4.10 0.15
C GLY A 120 4.32 -3.55 0.96
N VAL A 121 4.36 -2.27 1.35
CA VAL A 121 3.31 -1.64 2.19
C VAL A 121 2.70 -0.36 1.62
N GLY A 122 3.38 0.34 0.70
CA GLY A 122 3.00 1.70 0.29
C GLY A 122 1.55 1.84 -0.16
N VAL A 123 1.18 1.16 -1.26
CA VAL A 123 -0.17 1.25 -1.83
C VAL A 123 -1.25 0.59 -0.97
N SER A 124 -0.91 -0.40 -0.13
CA SER A 124 -1.87 -0.94 0.83
C SER A 124 -2.12 0.02 2.00
N VAL A 125 -1.13 0.84 2.38
CA VAL A 125 -1.32 1.98 3.30
C VAL A 125 -2.17 3.07 2.64
N THR A 126 -1.91 3.41 1.37
CA THR A 126 -2.74 4.36 0.61
C THR A 126 -4.20 3.89 0.56
N ASN A 127 -4.44 2.60 0.30
CA ASN A 127 -5.78 2.03 0.34
C ASN A 127 -6.40 2.09 1.74
N ALA A 128 -5.65 1.69 2.77
CA ALA A 128 -6.14 1.67 4.15
C ALA A 128 -6.62 3.04 4.65
N LEU A 129 -5.97 4.11 4.21
CA LEU A 129 -6.20 5.49 4.66
C LEU A 129 -7.03 6.33 3.69
N SER A 130 -7.48 5.75 2.58
CA SER A 130 -8.37 6.41 1.63
C SER A 130 -9.83 6.06 1.91
N LYS A 131 -10.74 7.00 1.66
CA LYS A 131 -12.20 6.73 1.69
C LYS A 131 -12.65 5.87 0.51
N ARG A 132 -11.98 6.02 -0.63
CA ARG A 132 -12.19 5.30 -1.88
C ARG A 132 -10.84 5.22 -2.61
N LEU A 133 -10.55 4.07 -3.20
CA LEU A 133 -9.40 3.87 -4.07
C LEU A 133 -9.86 3.04 -5.27
N GLU A 134 -9.53 3.50 -6.47
CA GLU A 134 -9.81 2.83 -7.73
C GLU A 134 -8.49 2.56 -8.45
N VAL A 135 -8.37 1.37 -9.04
CA VAL A 135 -7.18 0.96 -9.79
C VAL A 135 -7.62 0.39 -11.12
N THR A 136 -6.95 0.84 -12.18
CA THR A 136 -7.05 0.29 -13.52
C THR A 136 -5.63 0.06 -14.02
N SER A 137 -5.38 -1.04 -14.72
CA SER A 137 -4.08 -1.33 -15.33
C SER A 137 -4.26 -2.20 -16.57
#